data_AF-A0A5D2EAU9-F1
#
_entry.id   AF-A0A5D2EAU9-F1
#
_cell.length_a   1.000
_cell.length_b   1.000
_cell.length_c   1.000
_cell.angle_alpha   90.00
_cell.angle_beta   90.00
_cell.angle_gamma   90.00
#
_symmetry.space_group_name_H-M   'P 1'
#
loop_
_entity.id
_entity.type
_entity.pdbx_description
1 polymer ?
#
loop_
_entity_poly.entity_id
_entity_poly.type
_entity_poly.pdbx_seq_one_letter_code
_entity_poly.pdbx_strand_id
1 'polypeptide(L)'
;MEKSMSKAELSKEIHTSPPCIPAIVETARLQSIISDCYNLIEDCSVFENLFEFCQIYVGGTIDAARRLNNQLCDIAINWAGGLHHAKKCKASGFCYINDLVLGILELLKYHGFGNLGASKVSCPCIIY
;
A
#
# COMPACT_ATOMS: atom_id res chain seq x y z
N MET A 1 8.76 -7.59 18.58
CA MET A 1 7.35 -7.45 18.18
C MET A 1 7.23 -6.12 17.46
N GLU A 2 7.34 -6.14 16.13
CA GLU A 2 7.22 -4.93 15.31
C GLU A 2 5.80 -4.38 15.42
N LYS A 3 5.68 -3.07 15.63
CA LYS A 3 4.38 -2.39 15.61
C LYS A 3 3.89 -2.40 14.17
N SER A 4 2.80 -3.11 13.91
CA SER A 4 2.00 -2.91 12.70
C SER A 4 1.64 -1.43 12.58
N MET A 5 1.73 -0.87 11.37
CA MET A 5 1.36 0.51 11.09
C MET A 5 -0.06 0.81 11.61
N SER A 6 -0.23 1.88 12.38
CA SER A 6 -1.51 2.21 13.00
C SER A 6 -2.56 2.62 11.96
N LYS A 7 -3.85 2.53 12.31
CA LYS A 7 -4.95 2.97 11.43
C LYS A 7 -4.74 4.41 10.95
N ALA A 8 -4.25 5.28 11.82
CA ALA A 8 -3.98 6.68 11.51
C ALA A 8 -2.77 6.87 10.58
N GLU A 9 -1.73 6.05 10.71
CA GLU A 9 -0.55 6.10 9.82
C GLU A 9 -0.86 5.53 8.44
N LEU A 10 -1.55 4.38 8.37
CA LEU A 10 -2.04 3.83 7.10
C LEU A 10 -2.91 4.88 6.40
N SER A 11 -3.86 5.46 7.13
CA SER A 11 -4.74 6.50 6.62
C SER A 11 -3.93 7.65 6.01
N LYS A 12 -2.93 8.20 6.70
CA LYS A 12 -2.10 9.30 6.17
C LYS A 12 -1.39 8.97 4.86
N GLU A 13 -0.72 7.81 4.77
CA GLU A 13 0.03 7.43 3.56
C GLU A 13 -0.92 7.24 2.37
N ILE A 14 -2.09 6.68 2.63
CA ILE A 14 -3.16 6.45 1.67
C ILE A 14 -3.85 7.75 1.20
N HIS A 15 -4.05 8.72 2.08
CA HIS A 15 -4.76 9.98 1.78
C HIS A 15 -3.99 10.89 0.81
N THR A 16 -2.69 10.64 0.60
CA THR A 16 -1.91 11.35 -0.44
C THR A 16 -2.32 10.99 -1.87
N SER A 17 -3.12 9.92 -2.03
CA SER A 17 -3.75 9.53 -3.29
C SER A 17 -5.26 9.84 -3.23
N PRO A 18 -5.79 10.81 -4.00
CA PRO A 18 -7.21 11.20 -3.89
C PRO A 18 -8.15 10.13 -4.47
N PRO A 19 -9.45 10.18 -4.08
CA PRO A 19 -10.09 9.38 -3.03
C PRO A 19 -10.42 7.96 -3.51
N CYS A 20 -10.08 6.95 -2.72
CA CYS A 20 -10.37 5.55 -3.06
C CYS A 20 -10.45 4.70 -1.82
N ILE A 21 -9.47 4.82 -0.95
CA ILE A 21 -9.27 3.83 0.08
C ILE A 21 -10.05 4.13 1.38
N PRO A 22 -10.26 5.39 1.81
CA PRO A 22 -11.24 5.67 2.86
C PRO A 22 -12.64 5.31 2.39
N ALA A 23 -12.94 5.45 1.09
CA ALA A 23 -14.22 5.04 0.53
C ALA A 23 -14.37 3.51 0.57
N ILE A 24 -13.48 2.72 -0.04
CA ILE A 24 -13.58 1.24 -0.08
C ILE A 24 -13.85 0.62 1.30
N VAL A 25 -13.22 1.16 2.34
CA VAL A 25 -13.30 0.63 3.71
C VAL A 25 -14.53 1.14 4.47
N GLU A 26 -14.87 2.41 4.34
CA GLU A 26 -15.99 3.03 5.08
C GLU A 26 -17.33 2.81 4.36
N THR A 27 -17.34 2.76 3.01
CA THR A 27 -18.56 2.63 2.19
C THR A 27 -19.03 1.20 2.00
N ALA A 28 -18.33 0.20 2.54
CA ALA A 28 -18.78 -1.19 2.58
C ALA A 28 -20.18 -1.38 3.18
N ARG A 29 -20.68 -0.40 3.94
CA ARG A 29 -22.02 -0.39 4.55
C ARG A 29 -23.07 0.43 3.79
N LEU A 30 -22.70 1.17 2.75
CA LEU A 30 -23.59 2.17 2.12
C LEU A 30 -23.72 1.94 0.60
N GLN A 31 -24.80 1.24 0.23
CA GLN A 31 -25.43 1.16 -1.10
C GLN A 31 -24.66 0.50 -2.26
N SER A 32 -25.38 -0.31 -3.04
CA SER A 32 -24.90 -1.04 -4.23
C SER A 32 -24.21 -0.16 -5.28
N ILE A 33 -24.65 1.10 -5.42
CA ILE A 33 -24.14 2.06 -6.42
C ILE A 33 -22.67 2.43 -6.16
N ILE A 34 -22.26 2.49 -4.89
CA ILE A 34 -20.88 2.85 -4.53
C ILE A 34 -19.94 1.68 -4.82
N SER A 35 -20.37 0.45 -4.56
CA SER A 35 -19.57 -0.75 -4.83
C SER A 35 -19.22 -0.91 -6.31
N ASP A 36 -20.13 -0.59 -7.24
CA ASP A 36 -19.85 -0.62 -8.68
C ASP A 36 -18.75 0.37 -9.08
N CYS A 37 -18.80 1.57 -8.51
CA CYS A 37 -17.85 2.65 -8.83
C CYS A 37 -16.40 2.28 -8.48
N TYR A 38 -16.22 1.48 -7.42
CA TYR A 38 -14.92 1.01 -6.93
C TYR A 38 -14.59 -0.44 -7.28
N ASN A 39 -15.44 -1.13 -8.05
CA ASN A 39 -15.32 -2.55 -8.43
C ASN A 39 -15.28 -3.51 -7.22
N LEU A 40 -16.20 -3.36 -6.26
CA LEU A 40 -16.24 -4.11 -4.99
C LEU A 40 -17.29 -5.24 -4.95
N ILE A 41 -17.63 -5.83 -6.09
CA ILE A 41 -18.78 -6.75 -6.21
C ILE A 41 -18.36 -8.17 -6.56
N GLU A 42 -17.44 -8.32 -7.52
CA GLU A 42 -16.99 -9.63 -8.00
C GLU A 42 -15.78 -10.14 -7.20
N ASP A 43 -14.61 -10.21 -7.86
CA ASP A 43 -13.34 -10.66 -7.31
C ASP A 43 -12.84 -9.81 -6.12
N CYS A 44 -13.39 -8.61 -5.93
CA CYS A 44 -13.04 -7.70 -4.85
C CYS A 44 -14.23 -7.41 -3.92
N SER A 45 -15.07 -8.42 -3.66
CA SER A 45 -16.16 -8.32 -2.68
C SER A 45 -15.68 -7.83 -1.30
N VAL A 46 -16.52 -7.07 -0.59
CA VAL A 46 -16.15 -6.59 0.75
C VAL A 46 -16.41 -7.68 1.79
N PHE A 47 -15.47 -7.86 2.72
CA PHE A 47 -15.55 -8.81 3.82
C PHE A 47 -15.20 -8.15 5.17
N GLU A 48 -15.53 -8.84 6.26
CA GLU A 48 -15.20 -8.38 7.61
C GLU A 48 -13.68 -8.27 7.78
N ASN A 49 -13.21 -7.14 8.32
CA ASN A 49 -11.79 -6.84 8.50
C ASN A 49 -11.01 -6.56 7.20
N LEU A 50 -11.68 -6.16 6.11
CA LEU A 50 -11.02 -5.73 4.87
C LEU A 50 -9.97 -4.63 5.11
N PHE A 51 -10.22 -3.72 6.05
CA PHE A 51 -9.26 -2.68 6.40
C PHE A 51 -8.01 -3.24 7.05
N GLU A 52 -8.17 -4.13 8.02
CA GLU A 52 -7.08 -4.78 8.71
C GLU A 52 -6.25 -5.63 7.73
N PHE A 53 -6.91 -6.35 6.82
CA PHE A 53 -6.25 -7.02 5.70
C PHE A 53 -5.37 -6.04 4.90
N CYS A 54 -5.94 -4.90 4.52
CA CYS A 54 -5.23 -3.80 3.86
C CYS A 54 -4.06 -3.25 4.68
N GLN A 55 -4.22 -3.09 5.98
CA GLN A 55 -3.17 -2.62 6.88
C GLN A 55 -1.97 -3.55 6.92
N ILE A 56 -2.19 -4.86 6.93
CA ILE A 56 -1.13 -5.85 7.07
C ILE A 56 -0.20 -5.79 5.85
N TYR A 57 -0.74 -5.95 4.64
CA TYR A 57 0.13 -6.02 3.46
C TYR A 57 0.74 -4.67 3.09
N VAL A 58 -0.04 -3.58 3.15
CA VAL A 58 0.50 -2.23 2.86
C VAL A 58 1.54 -1.83 3.91
N GLY A 59 1.25 -2.09 5.18
CA GLY A 59 2.17 -1.77 6.27
C GLY A 59 3.49 -2.52 6.17
N GLY A 60 3.45 -3.82 5.81
CA GLY A 60 4.65 -4.60 5.55
C GLY A 60 5.50 -3.99 4.43
N THR A 61 4.87 -3.59 3.31
CA THR A 61 5.58 -3.03 2.16
C THR A 61 6.18 -1.65 2.46
N ILE A 62 5.48 -0.79 3.19
CA ILE A 62 6.02 0.52 3.61
C ILE A 62 7.15 0.35 4.63
N ASP A 63 7.03 -0.56 5.60
CA ASP A 63 8.11 -0.83 6.58
C ASP A 63 9.36 -1.38 5.89
N ALA A 64 9.19 -2.31 4.94
CA ALA A 64 10.26 -2.82 4.10
C ALA A 64 11.00 -1.69 3.36
N ALA A 65 10.25 -0.79 2.69
CA ALA A 65 10.82 0.37 2.02
C ALA A 65 11.54 1.33 2.99
N ARG A 66 10.98 1.58 4.19
CA ARG A 66 11.63 2.39 5.24
C ARG A 66 12.94 1.78 5.72
N ARG A 67 13.02 0.47 5.89
CA ARG A 67 14.27 -0.21 6.30
C ARG A 67 15.35 -0.08 5.23
N LEU A 68 14.98 -0.25 3.96
CA LEU A 68 15.88 -0.05 2.83
C LEU A 68 16.41 1.39 2.78
N ASN A 69 15.51 2.38 2.86
CA ASN A 69 15.88 3.80 2.88
C ASN A 69 16.83 4.17 4.03
N ASN A 70 16.63 3.56 5.21
CA ASN A 70 17.44 3.80 6.40
C ASN A 70 18.68 2.88 6.50
N GLN A 71 18.99 2.11 5.45
CA GLN A 71 20.14 1.18 5.42
C GLN A 71 20.13 0.18 6.59
N LEU A 72 18.95 -0.18 7.09
CA LEU A 72 18.78 -1.17 8.18
C LEU A 72 18.84 -2.61 7.65
N CYS A 73 18.69 -2.78 6.35
CA CYS A 73 18.83 -4.06 5.65
C CYS A 73 19.20 -3.82 4.17
N ASP A 74 19.86 -4.78 3.55
CA ASP A 74 20.13 -4.78 2.10
C ASP A 74 18.95 -5.34 1.29
N ILE A 75 18.16 -6.24 1.91
CA ILE A 75 17.02 -6.94 1.30
C ILE A 75 15.87 -6.98 2.31
N ALA A 76 14.67 -6.63 1.87
CA ALA A 76 13.44 -6.72 2.66
C ALA A 76 12.36 -7.47 1.86
N ILE A 77 11.68 -8.42 2.49
CA ILE A 77 10.69 -9.31 1.86
C ILE A 77 9.38 -9.18 2.65
N ASN A 78 8.27 -8.99 1.95
CA ASN A 78 6.91 -8.96 2.45
C ASN A 78 5.99 -9.89 1.63
N TRP A 79 6.01 -11.18 1.95
CA TRP A 79 5.19 -12.21 1.28
C TRP A 79 3.67 -11.97 1.29
N ALA A 80 3.17 -11.09 2.15
CA ALA A 80 1.76 -10.71 2.17
C ALA A 80 1.41 -9.61 1.16
N GLY A 81 2.41 -8.91 0.62
CA GLY A 81 2.29 -7.80 -0.33
C GLY A 81 2.25 -8.23 -1.80
N GLY A 82 2.56 -7.28 -2.68
CA GLY A 82 2.59 -7.53 -4.12
C GLY A 82 1.22 -7.42 -4.81
N LEU A 83 0.26 -6.73 -4.19
CA LEU A 83 -1.10 -6.56 -4.70
C LEU A 83 -1.17 -5.45 -5.74
N HIS A 84 -0.64 -5.74 -6.93
CA HIS A 84 -0.38 -4.75 -7.99
C HIS A 84 -1.56 -4.39 -8.91
N HIS A 85 -2.70 -5.09 -8.80
CA HIS A 85 -3.82 -4.88 -9.74
C HIS A 85 -4.69 -3.68 -9.37
N ALA A 86 -4.67 -3.27 -8.10
CA ALA A 86 -5.42 -2.12 -7.61
C ALA A 86 -5.03 -0.84 -8.37
N LYS A 87 -6.04 -0.08 -8.77
CA LYS A 87 -5.91 1.23 -9.40
C LYS A 87 -6.28 2.32 -8.41
N LYS A 88 -5.96 3.57 -8.76
CA LYS A 88 -6.15 4.73 -7.88
C LYS A 88 -7.54 4.79 -7.25
N CYS A 89 -8.61 4.39 -7.95
CA CYS A 89 -10.00 4.38 -7.46
C CYS A 89 -10.76 3.08 -7.74
N LYS A 90 -10.07 1.95 -7.96
CA LYS A 90 -10.73 0.67 -8.28
C LYS A 90 -9.95 -0.51 -7.74
N ALA A 91 -10.65 -1.41 -7.06
CA ALA A 91 -10.13 -2.73 -6.74
C ALA A 91 -10.12 -3.62 -8.01
N SER A 92 -9.21 -4.58 -8.10
CA SER A 92 -9.16 -5.53 -9.21
C SER A 92 -8.29 -6.72 -8.82
N GLY A 93 -8.66 -7.93 -9.22
CA GLY A 93 -7.84 -9.13 -9.03
C GLY A 93 -7.47 -9.36 -7.56
N PHE A 94 -8.45 -9.24 -6.66
CA PHE A 94 -8.29 -9.33 -5.20
C PHE A 94 -7.42 -8.22 -4.57
N CYS A 95 -6.98 -7.23 -5.35
CA CYS A 95 -6.15 -6.12 -4.89
C CYS A 95 -7.02 -4.90 -4.59
N TYR A 96 -7.07 -4.47 -3.33
CA TYR A 96 -7.84 -3.30 -2.88
C TYR A 96 -6.97 -2.04 -2.78
N ILE A 97 -5.68 -2.20 -2.47
CA ILE A 97 -4.67 -1.14 -2.42
C ILE A 97 -3.43 -1.64 -3.15
N ASN A 98 -2.81 -0.75 -3.91
CA ASN A 98 -1.54 -1.03 -4.58
C ASN A 98 -0.38 -0.71 -3.63
N ASP A 99 0.03 -1.69 -2.84
CA ASP A 99 1.11 -1.54 -1.86
C ASP A 99 2.47 -1.28 -2.53
N LEU A 100 2.72 -1.85 -3.71
CA LEU A 100 3.94 -1.61 -4.47
C LEU A 100 4.10 -0.13 -4.84
N VAL A 101 3.02 0.54 -5.26
CA VAL A 101 3.06 1.99 -5.54
C VAL A 101 3.45 2.76 -4.28
N LEU A 102 2.88 2.42 -3.12
CA LEU A 102 3.19 3.09 -1.86
C LEU A 102 4.64 2.81 -1.42
N GLY A 103 5.13 1.58 -1.57
CA GLY A 103 6.52 1.22 -1.30
C GLY A 103 7.51 1.96 -2.21
N ILE A 104 7.21 2.08 -3.51
CA ILE A 104 8.03 2.86 -4.45
C ILE A 104 8.03 4.34 -4.06
N LEU A 105 6.87 4.91 -3.72
CA LEU A 105 6.79 6.30 -3.27
C LEU A 105 7.60 6.54 -1.99
N GLU A 106 7.60 5.57 -1.06
CA GLU A 106 8.45 5.61 0.13
C GLU A 106 9.94 5.60 -0.24
N LEU A 107 10.39 4.70 -1.13
CA LEU A 107 11.78 4.66 -1.62
C LEU A 107 12.18 5.99 -2.30
N LEU A 108 11.28 6.58 -3.09
CA LEU A 108 11.53 7.83 -3.80
C LEU A 108 11.69 9.05 -2.86
N LYS A 109 11.30 8.97 -1.58
CA LYS A 109 11.59 10.04 -0.60
C LYS A 109 13.10 10.29 -0.46
N TYR A 110 13.93 9.25 -0.65
CA TYR A 110 15.39 9.32 -0.53
C TYR A 110 16.09 9.24 -1.88
N HIS A 111 15.48 8.55 -2.87
CA HIS A 111 16.10 8.27 -4.17
C HIS A 111 15.48 9.04 -5.35
N GLY A 112 14.52 9.92 -5.11
CA GLY A 112 13.87 10.72 -6.14
C GLY A 112 14.81 11.71 -6.85
N PHE A 113 14.44 12.10 -8.07
CA PHE A 113 15.18 13.06 -8.90
C PHE A 113 15.35 14.40 -8.15
N GLY A 114 16.57 14.62 -7.62
CA GLY A 114 16.94 15.83 -6.87
C GLY A 114 17.87 15.57 -5.68
N ASN A 115 17.83 14.37 -5.09
CA ASN A 115 18.69 14.00 -3.96
C ASN A 115 19.95 13.24 -4.42
N LEU A 116 20.90 13.96 -5.02
CA LEU A 116 22.21 13.41 -5.47
C LEU A 116 23.20 13.11 -4.33
N GLY A 117 22.77 13.19 -3.06
CA GLY A 117 23.64 13.06 -1.88
C GLY A 117 23.55 11.74 -1.12
N ALA A 118 22.60 10.85 -1.45
CA ALA A 118 22.45 9.57 -0.73
C ALA A 118 23.20 8.45 -1.47
N SER A 119 24.36 8.12 -0.95
CA SER A 119 25.24 7.01 -1.28
C SER A 119 24.50 5.71 -1.62
N LYS A 120 24.83 5.14 -2.78
CA LYS A 120 24.68 3.72 -3.19
C LYS A 120 23.52 2.96 -2.55
N VAL A 121 22.31 3.14 -3.10
CA VAL A 121 21.41 2.00 -3.22
C VAL A 121 21.73 1.35 -4.55
N SER A 122 22.37 0.19 -4.52
CA SER A 122 22.43 -0.66 -5.70
C SER A 122 20.98 -0.95 -6.11
N CYS A 123 20.62 -0.48 -7.31
CA CYS A 123 19.36 -0.72 -8.03
C CYS A 123 18.85 -2.18 -7.88
N PRO A 124 17.55 -2.45 -8.13
CA PRO A 124 16.52 -2.59 -7.10
C PRO A 124 15.77 -3.93 -7.28
N CYS A 125 16.04 -4.94 -6.47
CA CYS A 125 15.36 -6.24 -6.57
C CYS A 125 15.39 -6.81 -5.14
N ILE A 126 14.34 -6.80 -4.34
CA ILE A 126 13.03 -7.42 -4.53
C ILE A 126 12.19 -6.93 -3.34
N ILE A 127 11.06 -6.25 -3.59
CA ILE A 127 9.91 -6.34 -2.69
C ILE A 127 9.04 -7.43 -3.32
N TYR A 128 9.16 -8.66 -2.83
CA TYR A 128 8.13 -9.70 -2.93
C TYR A 128 7.64 -9.98 -1.53
#